data_AF-A0A7D5VIZ8-F1
#
_entry.id   AF-A0A7D5VIZ8-F1
#
_cell.length_a   1.000
_cell.length_b   1.000
_cell.length_c   1.000
_cell.angle_alpha   90.00
_cell.angle_beta   90.00
_cell.angle_gamma   90.00
#
_symmetry.space_group_name_H-M   'P 1'
#
loop_
_entity.id
_entity.type
_entity.pdbx_description
1 polymer ?
#
loop_
_entity_poly.entity_id
_entity_poly.type
_entity_poly.pdbx_seq_one_letter_code
_entity_poly.pdbx_strand_id
1 'polypeptide(L)'
;MNLKQLCDHLQNRRRMYLPNDRYSTAVSFIEGFNVALDGKPLKGFQRWLAERIRGGESNLHWAYLVASVRMPEVLEGGLSLDQVPSDLEEQLIDDLLRLIGEFLALPS
;
A
#
# COMPACT_ATOMS: atom_id res chain seq x y z
N MET A 1 17.90 1.69 -6.76
CA MET A 1 16.83 2.19 -5.88
C MET A 1 16.21 0.99 -5.18
N ASN A 2 16.10 0.99 -3.85
CA ASN A 2 15.38 -0.04 -3.09
C ASN A 2 13.99 0.47 -2.66
N LEU A 3 13.15 -0.39 -2.08
CA LEU A 3 11.78 -0.03 -1.71
C LEU A 3 11.72 1.08 -0.66
N LYS A 4 12.65 1.11 0.30
CA LYS A 4 12.72 2.20 1.28
C LYS A 4 12.96 3.55 0.60
N GLN A 5 13.95 3.62 -0.28
CA GLN A 5 14.27 4.82 -1.06
C GLN A 5 13.08 5.25 -1.94
N LEU A 6 12.38 4.28 -2.54
CA LEU A 6 11.17 4.56 -3.31
C LEU A 6 10.07 5.20 -2.43
N CYS A 7 9.84 4.66 -1.24
CA CYS A 7 8.85 5.22 -0.30
C CYS A 7 9.27 6.63 0.15
N ASP A 8 10.55 6.84 0.46
CA ASP A 8 11.09 8.16 0.81
C ASP A 8 10.86 9.18 -0.33
N HIS A 9 10.99 8.75 -1.59
CA HIS A 9 10.67 9.58 -2.75
C HIS A 9 9.18 9.85 -2.91
N LEU A 10 8.32 8.86 -2.74
CA LEU A 10 6.86 9.04 -2.83
C LEU A 10 6.32 9.93 -1.70
N GLN A 11 6.95 9.90 -0.52
CA GLN A 11 6.58 10.77 0.60
C GLN A 11 6.89 12.23 0.33
N ASN A 12 8.06 12.51 -0.26
CA ASN A 12 8.58 13.88 -0.37
C ASN A 12 8.41 14.50 -1.76
N ARG A 13 8.23 13.68 -2.80
CA ARG A 13 8.26 14.09 -4.21
C ARG A 13 7.25 13.31 -5.06
N ARG A 14 6.08 12.97 -4.49
CA ARG A 14 5.03 12.15 -5.10
C ARG A 14 4.76 12.47 -6.58
N ARG A 15 4.53 13.74 -6.89
CA ARG A 15 4.18 14.25 -8.24
C ARG A 15 5.31 14.15 -9.27
N MET A 16 6.52 13.81 -8.85
CA MET A 16 7.62 13.48 -9.78
C MET A 16 7.51 12.04 -10.31
N TYR A 17 6.82 11.17 -9.57
CA TYR A 17 6.73 9.73 -9.85
C TYR A 17 5.32 9.30 -10.26
N LEU A 18 4.30 9.91 -9.67
CA LEU A 18 2.90 9.57 -9.93
C LEU A 18 2.24 10.65 -10.80
N PRO A 19 1.43 10.26 -11.80
CA PRO A 19 0.69 11.21 -12.64
C PRO A 19 -0.46 11.91 -11.91
N ASN A 20 -0.90 11.37 -10.77
CA ASN A 20 -1.94 11.95 -9.92
C ASN A 20 -1.81 11.41 -8.48
N ASP A 21 -2.51 12.06 -7.56
CA ASP A 21 -2.49 11.73 -6.13
C ASP A 21 -3.57 10.69 -5.75
N ARG A 22 -3.89 9.76 -6.66
CA ARG A 22 -4.84 8.66 -6.39
C ARG A 22 -4.15 7.46 -5.75
N TYR A 23 -4.81 6.86 -4.77
CA TYR A 23 -4.36 5.68 -4.06
C TYR A 23 -4.11 4.49 -5.01
N SER A 24 -5.04 4.22 -5.92
CA SER A 24 -4.90 3.17 -6.92
C SER A 24 -3.67 3.35 -7.83
N THR A 25 -3.31 4.60 -8.15
CA THR A 25 -2.10 4.93 -8.91
C THR A 25 -0.84 4.62 -8.10
N ALA A 26 -0.78 5.01 -6.82
CA ALA A 26 0.34 4.71 -5.94
C ALA A 26 0.51 3.20 -5.73
N VAL A 27 -0.59 2.47 -5.53
CA VAL A 27 -0.62 1.00 -5.43
C VAL A 27 -0.03 0.38 -6.69
N SER A 28 -0.52 0.78 -7.86
CA SER A 28 -0.05 0.24 -9.15
C SER A 28 1.43 0.51 -9.37
N PHE A 29 1.92 1.69 -8.97
CA PHE A 29 3.33 2.04 -9.09
C PHE A 29 4.23 1.20 -8.18
N ILE A 30 3.85 1.01 -6.91
CA ILE A 30 4.58 0.17 -5.95
C ILE A 30 4.53 -1.31 -6.36
N GLU A 31 3.38 -1.79 -6.81
CA GLU A 31 3.23 -3.16 -7.31
C GLU A 31 4.10 -3.39 -8.56
N GLY A 32 4.12 -2.44 -9.49
CA GLY A 32 5.01 -2.48 -10.66
C GLY A 32 6.49 -2.57 -10.27
N PHE A 33 6.92 -1.79 -9.26
CA PHE A 33 8.28 -1.88 -8.71
C PHE A 33 8.56 -3.25 -8.08
N ASN A 34 7.60 -3.79 -7.32
CA ASN A 34 7.71 -5.10 -6.70
C ASN A 34 7.83 -6.21 -7.75
N VAL A 35 6.97 -6.20 -8.76
CA VAL A 35 6.98 -7.16 -9.89
C VAL A 35 8.29 -7.09 -10.66
N ALA A 36 8.81 -5.89 -10.95
CA ALA A 36 10.09 -5.72 -11.63
C ALA A 36 11.30 -6.31 -10.88
N LEU A 37 11.13 -6.65 -9.59
CA LEU A 37 12.15 -7.22 -8.71
C LEU A 37 11.76 -8.62 -8.20
N ASP A 38 11.00 -9.37 -9.01
CA ASP A 38 10.54 -10.74 -8.73
C ASP A 38 9.70 -10.87 -7.45
N GLY A 39 9.01 -9.81 -7.04
CA GLY A 39 8.21 -9.78 -5.81
C GLY A 39 9.03 -9.77 -4.51
N LYS A 40 10.37 -9.70 -4.60
CA LYS A 40 11.27 -9.71 -3.44
C LYS A 40 11.02 -8.54 -2.48
N PRO A 41 10.79 -7.30 -2.94
CA PRO A 41 10.63 -6.15 -2.05
C PRO A 41 9.47 -6.24 -1.06
N LEU A 42 8.33 -6.80 -1.48
CA LEU A 42 7.13 -6.97 -0.64
C LEU A 42 6.93 -8.42 -0.18
N LYS A 43 7.97 -9.26 -0.26
CA LYS A 43 7.85 -10.67 0.14
C LYS A 43 7.45 -10.78 1.61
N GLY A 44 6.25 -11.31 1.85
CA GLY A 44 5.68 -11.46 3.20
C GLY A 44 4.88 -10.26 3.72
N PHE A 45 4.83 -9.15 2.98
CA PHE A 45 4.11 -7.94 3.37
C PHE A 45 2.61 -8.19 3.55
N GLN A 46 1.95 -8.88 2.61
CA GLN A 46 0.52 -9.20 2.73
C GLN A 46 0.21 -9.99 4.00
N ARG A 47 1.00 -11.03 4.30
CA ARG A 47 0.80 -11.85 5.51
C ARG A 47 0.98 -11.01 6.77
N TRP A 48 2.05 -10.21 6.83
CA TRP A 48 2.29 -9.29 7.95
C TRP A 48 1.13 -8.30 8.15
N LEU A 49 0.63 -7.73 7.06
CA LEU A 49 -0.45 -6.75 7.10
C LEU A 49 -1.79 -7.38 7.48
N ALA A 50 -2.08 -8.57 6.97
CA ALA A 50 -3.30 -9.32 7.30
C ALA A 50 -3.34 -9.65 8.79
N GLU A 51 -2.23 -10.16 9.35
CA GLU A 51 -2.11 -10.45 10.79
C GLU A 51 -2.38 -9.18 11.61
N ARG A 52 -1.78 -8.06 11.21
CA ARG A 52 -1.94 -6.79 11.93
C ARG A 52 -3.37 -6.23 11.90
N ILE A 53 -4.04 -6.30 10.76
CA ILE A 53 -5.35 -5.66 10.57
C ILE A 53 -6.50 -6.58 10.97
N ARG A 54 -6.38 -7.88 10.72
CA ARG A 54 -7.46 -8.86 10.92
C ARG A 54 -7.20 -9.87 12.03
N GLY A 55 -5.99 -9.90 12.60
CA GLY A 55 -5.60 -10.94 13.56
C GLY A 55 -5.45 -12.33 12.94
N GLY A 56 -5.18 -12.39 11.63
CA GLY A 56 -5.00 -13.66 10.92
C GLY A 56 -4.80 -13.48 9.42
N GLU A 57 -4.78 -14.60 8.68
CA GLU A 57 -4.57 -14.60 7.24
C GLU A 57 -5.71 -13.93 6.46
N SER A 58 -5.39 -13.45 5.25
CA SER A 58 -6.36 -12.85 4.33
C SER A 58 -6.04 -13.18 2.89
N ASN A 59 -7.08 -13.52 2.14
CA ASN A 59 -7.03 -13.71 0.68
C ASN A 59 -7.16 -12.38 -0.09
N LEU A 60 -7.46 -11.29 0.60
CA LEU A 60 -7.50 -9.96 -0.03
C LEU A 60 -6.09 -9.50 -0.35
N HIS A 61 -5.93 -8.92 -1.53
CA HIS A 61 -4.70 -8.26 -1.93
C HIS A 61 -4.33 -7.16 -0.91
N TRP A 62 -3.02 -6.99 -0.63
CA TRP A 62 -2.54 -6.08 0.42
C TRP A 62 -3.08 -4.64 0.28
N ALA A 63 -3.36 -4.18 -0.94
CA ALA A 63 -3.93 -2.85 -1.19
C ALA A 63 -5.32 -2.66 -0.56
N TYR A 64 -6.16 -3.71 -0.55
CA TYR A 64 -7.45 -3.66 0.13
C TYR A 64 -7.28 -3.65 1.66
N LEU A 65 -6.27 -4.36 2.16
CA LEU A 65 -5.96 -4.33 3.59
C LEU A 65 -5.50 -2.92 4.01
N VAL A 66 -4.66 -2.24 3.23
CA VAL A 66 -4.28 -0.85 3.51
C VAL A 66 -5.50 0.08 3.43
N ALA A 67 -6.34 -0.02 2.38
CA ALA A 67 -7.55 0.80 2.26
C ALA A 67 -8.48 0.64 3.46
N SER A 68 -8.57 -0.57 4.02
CA SER A 68 -9.44 -0.85 5.16
C SER A 68 -9.08 -0.12 6.45
N VAL A 69 -7.89 0.49 6.55
CA VAL A 69 -7.51 1.36 7.67
C VAL A 69 -8.44 2.56 7.80
N ARG A 70 -9.00 3.04 6.68
CA ARG A 70 -9.92 4.19 6.66
C ARG A 70 -11.29 3.87 6.09
N MET A 71 -11.41 2.78 5.33
CA MET A 71 -12.64 2.36 4.68
C MET A 71 -12.91 0.88 4.97
N PRO A 72 -13.35 0.51 6.19
CA PRO A 72 -13.53 -0.90 6.56
C PRO A 72 -14.41 -1.70 5.59
N GLU A 73 -15.36 -1.04 4.92
CA GLU A 73 -16.33 -1.64 3.98
C GLU A 73 -15.66 -2.26 2.74
N VAL A 74 -14.42 -1.87 2.41
CA VAL A 74 -13.66 -2.50 1.32
C VAL A 74 -13.34 -3.97 1.59
N LEU A 75 -13.32 -4.39 2.87
CA LEU A 75 -13.10 -5.79 3.25
C LEU A 75 -14.33 -6.67 2.98
N GLU A 76 -15.51 -6.07 2.91
CA GLU A 76 -16.78 -6.74 2.65
C GLU A 76 -17.07 -6.87 1.14
N GLY A 77 -16.17 -6.36 0.29
CA GLY A 77 -16.32 -6.35 -1.16
C GLY A 77 -17.32 -5.30 -1.67
N GLY A 78 -17.78 -4.40 -0.79
CA GLY A 78 -18.72 -3.34 -1.15
C GLY A 78 -18.12 -2.15 -1.90
N LEU A 79 -16.79 -2.03 -1.91
CA LEU A 79 -16.08 -0.89 -2.50
C LEU A 79 -14.77 -1.31 -3.18
N SER A 80 -14.58 -0.81 -4.40
CA SER A 80 -13.34 -0.96 -5.16
C SER A 80 -12.36 0.18 -4.90
N LEU A 81 -11.06 -0.03 -5.14
CA LEU A 81 -10.01 0.97 -4.89
C LEU A 81 -10.10 2.22 -5.80
N ASP A 82 -10.79 2.10 -6.92
CA ASP A 82 -11.11 3.20 -7.84
C ASP A 82 -12.30 4.06 -7.36
N GLN A 83 -13.01 3.62 -6.32
CA GLN A 83 -14.13 4.32 -5.68
C GLN A 83 -13.71 5.01 -4.36
N VAL A 84 -12.41 5.11 -4.09
CA VAL A 84 -11.89 5.84 -2.93
C VAL A 84 -12.36 7.31 -2.99
N PRO A 85 -12.99 7.84 -1.92
CA PRO A 85 -13.33 9.25 -1.83
C PRO A 85 -12.10 10.15 -1.98
N SER A 86 -12.25 11.25 -2.71
CA SER A 86 -11.11 12.13 -3.06
C SER A 86 -10.40 12.73 -1.84
N ASP A 87 -11.11 12.93 -0.73
CA ASP A 87 -10.58 13.42 0.54
C ASP A 87 -9.74 12.37 1.29
N LEU A 88 -9.86 11.08 0.93
CA LEU A 88 -9.10 9.97 1.51
C LEU A 88 -7.92 9.51 0.66
N GLU A 89 -7.88 9.86 -0.63
CA GLU A 89 -6.85 9.41 -1.57
C GLU A 89 -5.42 9.66 -1.03
N GLU A 90 -5.10 10.91 -0.66
CA GLU A 90 -3.76 11.25 -0.15
C GLU A 90 -3.45 10.58 1.19
N GLN A 91 -4.44 10.47 2.08
CA GLN A 91 -4.27 9.88 3.40
C GLN A 91 -4.00 8.36 3.31
N LEU A 92 -4.65 7.68 2.37
CA LEU A 92 -4.39 6.26 2.10
C LEU A 92 -3.02 6.02 1.47
N ILE A 93 -2.52 6.96 0.66
CA ILE A 93 -1.14 6.90 0.18
C ILE A 93 -0.17 7.05 1.36
N ASP A 94 -0.40 7.99 2.27
CA ASP A 94 0.45 8.16 3.45
C ASP A 94 0.44 6.92 4.34
N ASP A 95 -0.74 6.32 4.56
CA ASP A 95 -0.86 5.06 5.30
C ASP A 95 -0.16 3.89 4.61
N LEU A 96 -0.22 3.81 3.28
CA LEU A 96 0.54 2.83 2.50
C LEU A 96 2.04 2.96 2.74
N LEU A 97 2.58 4.17 2.57
CA LEU A 97 4.01 4.43 2.73
C LEU A 97 4.47 4.17 4.17
N ARG A 98 3.66 4.57 5.16
CA ARG A 98 3.91 4.28 6.57
C ARG A 98 3.94 2.78 6.85
N LEU A 99 2.94 2.03 6.40
CA LEU A 99 2.84 0.58 6.63
C LEU A 99 3.99 -0.18 5.97
N ILE A 100 4.41 0.21 4.75
CA ILE A 100 5.61 -0.35 4.12
C ILE A 100 6.86 -0.01 4.95
N GLY A 101 6.97 1.23 5.42
CA GLY A 101 8.08 1.66 6.29
C GLY A 101 8.17 0.83 7.58
N GLU A 102 7.04 0.60 8.25
CA GLU A 102 6.95 -0.24 9.45
C GLU A 102 7.36 -1.69 9.16
N PHE A 103 6.90 -2.25 8.04
CA PHE A 103 7.27 -3.60 7.62
C PHE A 103 8.78 -3.74 7.36
N LEU A 104 9.38 -2.76 6.69
CA LEU A 104 10.82 -2.76 6.38
C LEU A 104 11.71 -2.54 7.61
N ALA A 105 11.15 -2.04 8.71
CA ALA A 105 11.86 -1.84 9.98
C ALA A 105 11.89 -3.11 10.86
N LEU A 106 11.21 -4.19 10.46
CA LEU A 106 11.25 -5.44 11.19
C LEU A 106 12.65 -6.08 11.14
N PRO A 107 13.11 -6.72 12.23
CA PRO A 107 14.34 -7.50 12.21
C PRO A 107 14.23 -8.64 11.19
N SER A 108 15.27 -8.81 10.38
CA SER A 108 15.39 -9.87 9.36
C SER A 108 15.66 -11.23 9.96
#